data_AF-W1YQF8-F1
#
_entry.id   AF-W1YQF8-F1
#
_cell.length_a   1.000
_cell.length_b   1.000
_cell.length_c   1.000
_cell.angle_alpha   90.00
_cell.angle_beta   90.00
_cell.angle_gamma   90.00
#
_symmetry.space_group_name_H-M   'P 1'
#
loop_
_entity.id
_entity.type
_entity.pdbx_description
1 polymer ?
#
loop_
_entity_poly.entity_id
_entity_poly.type
_entity_poly.pdbx_seq_one_letter_code
_entity_poly.pdbx_strand_id
1 'polypeptide(L)' 'KCDALNQPSRYAAERLGFIYEGTFRQAVVYKGRNRDTDWLAMIDKDWPAVKIRLEKWLSPDNFDENGANRSQ' A
#
# COMPACT_ATOMS: atom_id res chain seq x y z
N LYS A 1 -2.75 7.79 2.56
CA LYS A 1 -4.13 8.30 2.38
C LYS A 1 -4.64 7.94 0.99
N CYS A 2 -5.78 7.25 0.88
CA CYS A 2 -6.46 7.00 -0.40
C CYS A 2 -7.95 7.32 -0.32
N ASP A 3 -8.62 7.37 -1.49
CA ASP A 3 -10.09 7.37 -1.53
C ASP A 3 -10.58 5.98 -1.10
N ALA A 4 -11.58 5.89 -0.21
CA ALA A 4 -12.12 4.62 0.25
C ALA A 4 -12.71 3.78 -0.92
N LEU A 5 -13.17 4.42 -1.98
CA LEU A 5 -13.65 3.75 -3.19
C LEU A 5 -12.52 3.31 -4.14
N ASN A 6 -11.26 3.68 -3.87
CA ASN A 6 -10.11 3.29 -4.68
C ASN A 6 -9.41 2.07 -4.06
N GLN A 7 -10.07 0.93 -4.21
CA GLN A 7 -9.60 -0.34 -3.69
C GLN A 7 -8.23 -0.78 -4.24
N PRO A 8 -7.88 -0.56 -5.53
CA PRO A 8 -6.52 -0.81 -6.03
C PRO A 8 -5.44 -0.02 -5.29
N SER A 9 -5.69 1.27 -4.98
CA SER A 9 -4.76 2.08 -4.21
C SER A 9 -4.60 1.58 -2.78
N ARG A 10 -5.67 1.08 -2.16
CA ARG A 10 -5.63 0.50 -0.82
C ARG A 10 -4.81 -0.80 -0.81
N TYR A 11 -5.07 -1.71 -1.74
CA TYR A 11 -4.30 -2.96 -1.87
C TYR A 11 -2.81 -2.70 -2.16
N ALA A 12 -2.50 -1.69 -2.97
CA ALA A 12 -1.11 -1.31 -3.22
C ALA A 12 -0.42 -0.84 -1.92
N ALA A 13 -1.09 -0.02 -1.11
CA ALA A 13 -0.54 0.44 0.17
C ALA A 13 -0.36 -0.74 1.16
N GLU A 14 -1.34 -1.62 1.28
CA GLU A 14 -1.27 -2.80 2.15
C GLU A 14 -0.14 -3.76 1.69
N ARG A 15 0.02 -3.98 0.38
CA ARG A 15 1.13 -4.78 -0.19
C ARG A 15 2.51 -4.19 0.14
N LEU A 16 2.62 -2.86 0.16
CA LEU A 16 3.85 -2.18 0.56
C LEU A 16 4.09 -2.25 2.08
N GLY A 17 3.09 -2.62 2.87
CA GLY A 17 3.19 -2.81 4.32
C GLY A 17 2.55 -1.70 5.15
N PHE A 18 1.80 -0.77 4.53
CA PHE A 18 1.02 0.19 5.29
C PHE A 18 -0.17 -0.51 5.97
N ILE A 19 -0.49 -0.08 7.17
CA ILE A 19 -1.58 -0.61 7.99
C ILE A 19 -2.71 0.42 8.03
N TYR A 20 -3.95 -0.03 7.83
CA TYR A 20 -5.13 0.82 7.90
C TYR A 20 -5.41 1.27 9.33
N GLU A 21 -5.62 2.58 9.51
CA GLU A 21 -5.87 3.19 10.83
C GLU A 21 -7.27 3.78 10.97
N GLY A 22 -7.96 4.08 9.86
CA GLY A 22 -9.31 4.63 9.92
C GLY A 22 -9.77 5.34 8.66
N THR A 23 -11.07 5.66 8.63
CA THR A 23 -11.69 6.41 7.55
C THR A 23 -12.23 7.73 8.08
N PHE A 24 -11.83 8.83 7.46
CA PHE A 24 -12.51 10.10 7.63
C PHE A 24 -13.68 10.14 6.66
N ARG A 25 -14.90 10.03 7.22
CA ARG A 25 -16.14 10.11 6.46
C ARG A 25 -16.38 11.54 6.00
N GLN A 26 -16.84 11.68 4.77
CA GLN A 26 -17.13 12.96 4.12
C GLN A 26 -15.99 13.99 4.19
N ALA A 27 -14.75 13.49 4.10
CA ALA A 27 -13.57 14.33 4.29
C ALA A 27 -13.42 15.41 3.19
N VAL A 28 -13.93 15.15 1.99
CA VAL A 28 -13.85 16.06 0.85
C VAL A 28 -14.98 15.81 -0.15
N VAL A 29 -15.39 16.87 -0.87
CA VAL A 29 -16.20 16.75 -2.08
C VAL A 29 -15.29 16.93 -3.28
N TYR A 30 -15.25 15.96 -4.18
CA TYR A 30 -14.38 15.96 -5.35
C TYR A 30 -15.11 15.37 -6.55
N LYS A 31 -14.99 16.02 -7.72
CA LYS A 31 -15.69 15.62 -8.96
C LYS A 31 -17.20 15.37 -8.76
N GLY A 32 -17.85 16.26 -8.01
CA GLY A 32 -19.31 16.20 -7.79
C GLY A 32 -19.80 15.05 -6.90
N ARG A 33 -18.91 14.35 -6.18
CA ARG A 33 -19.30 13.31 -5.22
C ARG A 33 -18.62 13.47 -3.87
N ASN A 34 -19.21 12.83 -2.86
CA ASN A 34 -18.58 12.60 -1.58
C ASN A 34 -17.33 11.71 -1.74
N ARG A 35 -16.29 12.02 -0.96
CA ARG A 35 -15.08 11.20 -0.84
C ARG A 35 -14.77 10.96 0.63
N ASP A 36 -14.98 9.72 1.03
CA ASP A 36 -14.43 9.17 2.25
C ASP A 36 -12.93 8.90 2.04
N THR A 37 -12.16 9.14 3.09
CA THR A 37 -10.71 9.07 3.04
C THR A 37 -10.20 8.00 3.97
N ASP A 38 -9.57 6.97 3.40
CA ASP A 38 -8.86 5.95 4.16
C ASP A 38 -7.44 6.42 4.49
N TRP A 39 -7.08 6.30 5.76
CA TRP A 39 -5.75 6.57 6.29
C TRP A 39 -5.06 5.25 6.60
N LEU A 40 -3.83 5.16 6.11
CA LEU A 40 -2.92 4.05 6.37
C LEU A 40 -1.56 4.63 6.75
N ALA A 41 -0.87 3.98 7.68
CA ALA A 41 0.41 4.40 8.19
C ALA A 41 1.40 3.23 8.25
N MET A 42 2.67 3.58 8.36
CA MET A 42 3.75 2.67 8.67
C MET A 42 4.68 3.44 9.59
N ILE A 43 4.88 2.94 10.81
CA ILE A 43 5.71 3.61 11.81
C ILE A 43 7.14 3.09 11.74
N ASP A 44 8.02 3.76 12.48
CA ASP A 44 9.43 3.39 12.64
C ASP A 44 9.63 1.93 13.09
N LYS A 45 8.74 1.41 13.93
CA LYS A 45 8.78 0.00 14.39
C LYS A 45 8.37 -1.01 13.33
N ASP A 46 7.54 -0.63 12.37
CA ASP A 46 7.11 -1.52 11.27
C ASP A 46 8.21 -1.61 10.20
N TRP A 47 8.95 -0.52 10.02
CA TRP A 47 9.90 -0.35 8.93
C TRP A 47 10.97 -1.45 8.83
N PRO A 48 11.64 -1.91 9.91
CA PRO A 48 12.65 -2.96 9.80
C PRO A 48 12.15 -4.23 9.11
N ALA A 49 10.95 -4.69 9.44
CA ALA A 49 10.36 -5.89 8.84
C ALA A 49 9.95 -5.64 7.37
N VAL A 50 9.35 -4.48 7.09
CA VAL A 50 8.96 -4.08 5.74
C VAL A 50 10.18 -3.95 4.83
N LYS A 51 11.25 -3.31 5.31
CA LYS A 51 12.51 -3.13 4.59
C LYS A 51 13.09 -4.47 4.17
N ILE A 52 13.24 -5.42 5.10
CA ILE A 52 13.77 -6.77 4.80
C ILE A 52 12.92 -7.46 3.72
N ARG A 53 11.60 -7.36 3.82
CA ARG A 53 10.69 -7.95 2.82
C ARG A 53 10.86 -7.30 1.45
N LEU A 54 10.94 -5.98 1.39
CA LEU A 54 11.13 -5.24 0.14
C LEU A 54 12.50 -5.50 -0.49
N GLU A 55 13.57 -5.54 0.30
CA GLU A 55 14.92 -5.87 -0.17
C GLU A 55 14.98 -7.28 -0.75
N LYS A 56 14.35 -8.26 -0.11
CA LYS A 56 14.22 -9.62 -0.66
C LYS A 56 13.40 -9.63 -1.94
N TRP A 57 12.29 -8.89 -1.97
CA TRP A 57 11.40 -8.84 -3.12
C TRP A 57 12.05 -8.19 -4.35
N LEU A 58 12.89 -7.17 -4.12
CA LEU A 58 13.64 -6.44 -5.14
C LEU A 58 14.99 -7.10 -5.50
N SER A 59 15.41 -8.15 -4.77
CA SER A 59 16.65 -8.86 -5.07
C SER A 59 16.64 -9.36 -6.53
N PRO A 60 17.73 -9.21 -7.30
CA PRO A 60 17.82 -9.76 -8.65
C PRO A 60 17.50 -11.26 -8.70
N ASP A 61 17.88 -12.01 -7.66
CA ASP A 61 17.61 -13.45 -7.55
C ASP A 61 16.11 -13.78 -7.50
N ASN A 62 15.27 -12.79 -7.17
CA ASN A 62 13.82 -12.93 -7.10
C ASN A 62 13.13 -12.69 -8.46
N PHE A 63 13.88 -12.49 -9.54
CA PHE A 63 13.35 -12.37 -10.89
C PHE A 63 13.85 -13.53 -11.76
N ASP A 64 13.03 -13.97 -12.69
CA ASP A 64 13.41 -14.94 -13.72
C ASP A 64 13.99 -14.28 -14.97
N GLU A 65 14.41 -15.10 -15.93
CA GLU A 65 15.02 -14.64 -17.18
C GLU A 65 14.08 -13.76 -18.02
N ASN A 66 12.76 -13.83 -17.76
CA ASN A 66 11.73 -13.00 -18.41
C ASN A 66 11.37 -11.76 -17.58
N GLY A 67 12.03 -11.53 -16.44
CA GLY A 67 11.75 -10.44 -15.52
C GLY A 67 10.49 -10.64 -14.67
N ALA A 68 9.91 -11.84 -14.64
CA ALA A 68 8.79 -12.15 -13.76
C ALA A 68 9.28 -12.43 -12.34
N ASN A 69 8.53 -11.97 -11.35
CA ASN A 69 8.87 -12.15 -9.95
C ASN A 69 8.57 -13.58 -9.49
N ARG A 70 9.50 -14.21 -8.77
CA ARG A 70 9.42 -15.61 -8.33
C ARG A 70 8.56 -15.78 -7.08
N SER A 71 8.50 -14.78 -6.21
CA SER A 71 7.63 -14.76 -5.05
C SER A 71 6.31 -14.07 -5.39
N GLN A 72 5.24 -14.83 -5.55
CA GLN A 72 3.85 -14.33 -5.47
C GLN A 72 3.20 -14.79 -4.17
#